data_AF-A0A9W6RBC8-F1
#
_entry.id   AF-A0A9W6RBC8-F1
#
_cell.length_a   1.000
_cell.length_b   1.000
_cell.length_c   1.000
_cell.angle_alpha   90.00
_cell.angle_beta   90.00
_cell.angle_gamma   90.00
#
_symmetry.space_group_name_H-M   'P 1'
#
loop_
_entity.id
_entity.type
_entity.pdbx_description
1 polymer ?
#
loop_
_entity_poly.entity_id
_entity_poly.type
_entity_poly.pdbx_seq_one_letter_code
_entity_poly.pdbx_strand_id
1 'polypeptide(L)'
;MLIRPSGGPAGPYAARPVVASKLDGGVVAQIIPDNEEFDNAFKVQGEMFVRHVVEDAPFPHDFSAGARGVYVAEAGLRSSAEGRRIELETLDDHS
;
A
#
# COMPACT_ATOMS: atom_id res chain seq x y z
N MET A 1 -14.96 18.24 5.52
CA MET A 1 -14.15 17.01 5.53
C MET A 1 -13.14 17.14 6.66
N LEU A 2 -13.37 16.48 7.80
CA LEU A 2 -12.55 16.62 9.00
C LEU A 2 -11.28 15.76 8.87
N ILE A 3 -10.15 16.40 8.60
CA ILE A 3 -8.81 15.81 8.77
C ILE A 3 -8.54 15.80 10.28
N ARG A 4 -8.38 14.63 10.88
CA ARG A 4 -8.02 14.51 12.30
C ARG A 4 -6.58 15.04 12.50
N PRO A 5 -6.29 15.66 13.65
CA PRO A 5 -4.92 15.99 14.02
C PRO A 5 -4.12 14.70 14.26
N SER A 6 -2.94 14.63 13.65
CA SER A 6 -1.89 13.69 14.01
C SER A 6 -1.48 13.90 15.48
N GLY A 7 -1.16 12.82 16.20
CA GLY A 7 -0.48 12.92 17.51
C GLY A 7 -1.24 12.40 18.74
N GLY A 8 -2.16 11.43 18.60
CA GLY A 8 -2.65 10.65 19.76
C GLY A 8 -1.92 9.30 19.83
N PRO A 9 -1.56 8.78 21.03
CA PRO A 9 -1.03 7.43 21.12
C PRO A 9 -2.00 6.47 20.47
N ALA A 10 -1.46 5.55 19.66
CA ALA A 10 -2.23 4.52 19.00
C ALA A 10 -3.17 3.87 20.04
N GLY A 11 -4.48 4.10 19.89
CA GLY A 11 -5.47 3.53 20.80
C GLY A 11 -5.33 2.00 20.85
N PRO A 12 -5.91 1.32 21.86
CA PRO A 12 -5.70 -0.11 22.11
C PRO A 12 -6.11 -1.07 20.96
N TYR A 13 -6.60 -0.54 19.85
CA TYR A 13 -7.06 -1.26 18.66
C TYR A 13 -6.29 -0.92 17.37
N ALA A 14 -5.24 -0.10 17.41
CA ALA A 14 -4.41 0.11 16.24
C ALA A 14 -3.62 -1.17 15.91
N ALA A 15 -3.75 -1.66 14.68
CA ALA A 15 -2.94 -2.79 14.22
C ALA A 15 -1.45 -2.37 14.21
N ARG A 16 -0.65 -2.96 15.10
CA ARG A 16 0.79 -2.72 15.16
C ARG A 16 1.50 -3.72 14.24
N PRO A 17 2.39 -3.29 13.35
CA PRO A 17 3.11 -4.20 12.49
C PRO A 17 4.00 -5.12 13.35
N VAL A 18 4.04 -6.41 12.98
CA VAL A 18 4.86 -7.42 13.65
C VAL A 18 5.83 -8.05 12.67
N VAL A 19 7.04 -8.32 13.14
CA VAL A 19 8.03 -9.13 12.43
C VAL A 19 8.12 -10.50 13.08
N ALA A 20 8.13 -11.55 12.25
CA ALA A 20 8.30 -12.92 12.72
C ALA A 20 9.80 -13.21 12.86
N SER A 21 10.24 -13.49 14.08
CA SER A 21 11.62 -13.85 14.39
C SER A 21 11.70 -15.33 14.75
N LYS A 22 12.60 -16.08 14.10
CA LYS A 22 12.94 -17.44 14.55
C LYS A 22 13.91 -17.35 15.72
N LEU A 23 13.50 -17.85 16.88
CA LEU A 23 14.34 -18.06 18.05
C LEU A 23 14.43 -19.57 18.33
N ASP A 24 15.38 -19.98 19.16
CA ASP A 24 15.73 -21.40 19.44
C ASP A 24 14.64 -22.15 20.24
N GLY A 25 13.47 -22.29 19.64
CA GLY A 25 12.26 -22.86 20.23
C GLY A 25 10.97 -22.54 19.47
N GLY A 26 11.00 -21.70 18.43
CA GLY A 26 9.82 -21.39 17.61
C GLY A 26 9.87 -20.05 16.90
N VAL A 27 8.75 -19.67 16.27
CA VAL A 27 8.56 -18.34 15.69
C VAL A 27 7.84 -17.46 16.70
N VAL A 28 8.42 -16.30 17.00
CA VAL A 28 7.81 -15.28 17.86
C VAL A 28 7.48 -14.03 17.04
N ALA A 29 6.36 -13.40 17.36
CA ALA A 29 6.01 -12.10 16.82
C ALA A 29 6.68 -11.01 17.68
N GLN A 30 7.52 -10.19 17.06
CA GLN A 30 8.07 -8.99 17.66
C GLN A 30 7.32 -7.78 17.12
N ILE A 31 6.88 -6.90 18.01
CA ILE A 31 6.25 -5.64 17.63
C ILE A 31 7.32 -4.71 17.05
N ILE A 32 7.07 -4.17 15.87
CA ILE A 32 7.95 -3.16 15.26
C ILE A 32 7.70 -1.83 15.99
N PRO A 33 8.76 -1.15 16.49
CA PRO A 33 8.64 0.17 17.09
C PRO A 33 8.28 1.22 16.03
N ASP A 34 7.52 2.24 16.46
CA ASP A 34 7.23 3.40 15.63
C ASP A 34 8.47 4.31 15.65
N ASN A 35 9.20 4.38 14.53
CA ASN A 35 10.45 5.14 14.44
C ASN A 35 10.24 6.59 13.97
N GLU A 36 9.11 6.88 13.34
CA GLU A 36 8.77 8.18 12.76
C GLU A 36 7.25 8.41 12.81
N GLU A 37 6.83 9.68 12.77
CA GLU A 37 5.42 10.02 12.59
C GLU A 37 5.06 10.01 11.11
N PHE A 38 4.10 9.16 10.73
CA PHE A 38 3.57 9.10 9.37
C PHE A 38 2.26 9.91 9.27
N ASP A 39 2.20 10.85 8.34
CA ASP A 39 0.96 11.53 7.99
C ASP A 39 0.04 10.60 7.15
N ASN A 40 -1.20 11.01 6.94
CA ASN A 40 -2.15 10.29 6.13
C ASN A 40 -1.60 10.07 4.70
N ALA A 41 -1.48 8.80 4.30
CA ALA A 41 -0.89 8.44 3.00
C ALA A 41 -1.63 9.03 1.80
N PHE A 42 -2.95 9.23 1.87
CA PHE A 42 -3.72 9.86 0.79
C PHE A 42 -3.39 11.35 0.67
N LYS A 43 -3.18 12.04 1.80
CA LYS A 43 -2.76 13.45 1.80
C LYS A 43 -1.35 13.57 1.20
N VAL A 44 -0.40 12.78 1.69
CA VAL A 44 0.99 12.82 1.23
C VAL A 44 1.10 12.53 -0.28
N GLN A 45 0.46 11.46 -0.76
CA GLN A 45 0.48 11.16 -2.21
C GLN A 45 -0.26 12.21 -3.04
N GLY A 46 -1.36 12.78 -2.52
CA GLY A 46 -2.08 13.87 -3.17
C GLY A 46 -1.24 15.13 -3.32
N GLU A 47 -0.51 15.53 -2.28
CA GLU A 47 0.43 16.65 -2.33
C GLU A 47 1.57 16.40 -3.33
N MET A 48 2.11 15.17 -3.38
CA MET A 48 3.10 14.78 -4.39
C MET A 48 2.56 14.91 -5.81
N PHE A 49 1.33 14.45 -6.06
CA PHE A 49 0.69 14.56 -7.37
C PHE A 49 0.47 16.02 -7.79
N VAL A 50 -0.03 16.87 -6.88
CA VAL A 50 -0.23 18.29 -7.19
C VAL A 50 1.10 18.97 -7.54
N ARG A 51 2.17 18.68 -6.80
CA ARG A 51 3.51 19.22 -7.11
C ARG A 51 4.06 18.69 -8.42
N HIS A 52 3.82 17.42 -8.74
CA HIS A 52 4.17 16.88 -10.04
C HIS A 52 3.51 17.67 -11.19
N VAL A 53 2.20 17.92 -11.08
CA VAL A 53 1.43 18.61 -12.12
C VAL A 53 1.77 20.10 -12.24
N VAL A 54 2.02 20.78 -11.12
CA VAL A 54 2.22 22.23 -11.10
C VAL A 54 3.69 22.64 -11.23
N GLU A 55 4.61 21.81 -10.72
CA GLU A 55 6.03 22.14 -10.58
C GLU A 55 6.97 21.20 -11.36
N ASP A 56 6.43 20.22 -12.11
CA ASP A 56 7.22 19.14 -12.75
C ASP A 56 8.11 18.37 -11.73
N ALA A 57 7.67 18.29 -10.47
CA ALA A 57 8.38 17.52 -9.46
C ALA A 57 8.41 16.01 -9.81
N PRO A 58 9.47 15.27 -9.45
CA PRO A 58 9.53 13.83 -9.69
C PRO A 58 8.35 13.09 -9.05
N PHE A 59 7.71 12.21 -9.82
CA PHE A 59 6.56 11.44 -9.37
C PHE A 59 6.73 9.96 -9.76
N PRO A 60 6.97 9.06 -8.79
CA PRO A 60 7.28 7.66 -9.08
C PRO A 60 6.04 6.80 -9.34
N HIS A 61 4.83 7.37 -9.25
CA HIS A 61 3.57 6.65 -9.42
C HIS A 61 3.00 6.95 -10.81
N ASP A 62 2.95 5.95 -11.67
CA ASP A 62 2.39 6.09 -13.01
C ASP A 62 0.96 5.56 -13.10
N PHE A 63 0.29 5.88 -14.21
CA PHE A 63 -1.01 5.31 -14.51
C PHE A 63 -0.92 3.81 -14.82
N SER A 64 0.24 3.30 -15.24
CA SER A 64 0.44 1.86 -15.51
C SER A 64 0.32 1.03 -14.22
N ALA A 65 0.77 1.55 -13.08
CA ALA A 65 0.54 0.96 -11.76
C ALA A 65 -0.96 0.87 -11.44
N GLY A 66 -1.74 1.89 -11.78
CA GLY A 66 -3.21 1.87 -11.65
C GLY A 66 -3.86 0.81 -12.56
N ALA A 67 -3.45 0.75 -13.83
CA ALA A 67 -3.95 -0.23 -14.79
C ALA A 67 -3.66 -1.68 -14.36
N ARG A 68 -2.47 -1.94 -13.82
CA ARG A 68 -2.10 -3.24 -13.23
C ARG A 68 -3.06 -3.64 -12.10
N GLY A 69 -3.46 -2.69 -11.25
CA GLY A 69 -4.44 -2.94 -10.19
C GLY A 69 -5.81 -3.38 -10.72
N VAL A 70 -6.31 -2.71 -11.76
CA VAL A 70 -7.58 -3.08 -12.42
C VAL A 70 -7.48 -4.46 -13.06
N TYR A 71 -6.38 -4.74 -13.76
CA TYR A 71 -6.14 -6.04 -14.39
C TYR A 71 -6.17 -7.20 -13.39
N VAL A 72 -5.51 -7.03 -12.23
CA VAL A 72 -5.57 -8.03 -11.14
C VAL A 72 -6.98 -8.20 -10.59
N ALA A 73 -7.74 -7.11 -10.44
CA ALA A 73 -9.11 -7.17 -9.97
C ALA A 73 -10.01 -7.95 -10.93
N GLU A 74 -9.93 -7.68 -12.23
CA GLU A 74 -10.68 -8.39 -13.27
C GLU A 74 -10.32 -9.88 -13.32
N ALA A 75 -9.02 -10.20 -13.28
CA ALA A 75 -8.57 -11.58 -13.24
C ALA A 75 -9.03 -12.31 -11.97
N GLY A 76 -9.07 -11.63 -10.82
CA GLY A 76 -9.61 -12.15 -9.57
C GLY A 76 -11.11 -12.47 -9.66
N LEU A 77 -11.89 -11.58 -10.26
CA LEU A 77 -13.32 -11.82 -10.52
C LEU A 77 -13.51 -13.06 -11.43
N ARG A 78 -12.74 -13.17 -12.50
CA ARG A 78 -12.76 -14.34 -13.40
C ARG A 78 -12.35 -15.62 -12.68
N SER A 79 -11.27 -15.57 -11.90
CA SER A 79 -10.78 -16.70 -11.11
C SER A 79 -11.84 -17.22 -10.15
N SER A 80 -12.54 -16.31 -9.47
CA SER A 80 -13.61 -16.67 -8.54
C SER A 80 -14.80 -17.29 -9.26
N ALA A 81 -15.20 -16.78 -10.43
CA ALA A 81 -16.30 -17.31 -11.21
C ALA A 81 -16.01 -18.71 -11.78
N GLU A 82 -14.77 -18.95 -12.20
CA GLU A 82 -14.35 -20.21 -12.81
C GLU A 82 -13.79 -21.23 -11.80
N GLY A 83 -13.64 -20.85 -10.52
CA GLY A 83 -13.12 -21.73 -9.48
C GLY A 83 -11.69 -22.22 -9.71
N ARG A 84 -10.90 -21.49 -10.51
CA ARG A 84 -9.54 -21.86 -10.89
C ARG A 84 -8.60 -20.67 -10.86
N ARG A 85 -7.30 -20.94 -10.73
CA ARG A 85 -6.28 -19.90 -10.88
C ARG A 85 -6.21 -19.43 -12.33
N ILE A 86 -6.04 -18.12 -12.49
CA ILE A 86 -5.85 -17.45 -13.76
C ILE A 86 -4.43 -16.92 -13.77
N GLU A 87 -3.66 -17.28 -14.79
CA GLU A 87 -2.32 -16.74 -14.98
C GLU A 87 -2.44 -15.31 -15.52
N LEU A 88 -1.62 -14.42 -14.97
CA LEU A 88 -1.56 -13.02 -15.37
C LEU A 88 -0.47 -12.89 -16.42
N GLU A 89 -0.83 -12.30 -17.56
CA GLU A 89 0.14 -11.90 -18.56
C GLU A 89 0.88 -10.65 -18.08
N THR A 90 2.12 -10.50 -18.54
CA THR A 90 2.89 -9.30 -18.22
C THR A 90 2.30 -8.14 -19.02
N LEU A 91 1.90 -7.07 -18.33
CA LEU A 91 1.53 -5.82 -18.99
C LEU A 91 2.84 -5.10 -19.31
N ASP A 92 3.13 -4.95 -20.61
CA ASP A 92 4.30 -4.21 -21.06
C ASP A 92 4.23 -2.77 -20.53
N ASP A 93 5.30 -2.32 -19.87
CA ASP A 93 5.41 -0.96 -19.36
C ASP A 93 5.73 -0.04 -20.55
N HIS A 94 4.70 0.46 -21.23
CA HIS A 94 4.83 1.54 -22.19
C HIS A 94 4.88 2.88 -21.44
N SER A 95 6.04 3.16 -20.84
CA SER A 95 6.32 4.39 -20.10
C SER A 95 7.43 5.18 -20.78
#